data_AF-A0A2T7SS38-F1
#
_entry.id   AF-A0A2T7SS38-F1
#
_cell.length_a   1.000
_cell.length_b   1.000
_cell.length_c   1.000
_cell.angle_alpha   90.00
_cell.angle_beta   90.00
_cell.angle_gamma   90.00
#
_symmetry.space_group_name_H-M   'P 1'
#
loop_
_entity.id
_entity.type
_entity.pdbx_description
1 polymer ?
#
loop_
_entity_poly.entity_id
_entity_poly.type
_entity_poly.pdbx_seq_one_letter_code
_entity_poly.pdbx_strand_id
1 'polypeptide(L)' 'MIDPNQHETNALAAACETGGEYVESLAKTDLATFTAVEWSTLIDVVVTAFQDSLRIAYADDPPF' A
#
# COMPACT_ATOMS: atom_id res chain seq x y z
N MET A 1 -3.62 10.03 9.10
CA MET A 1 -2.89 11.08 8.36
C MET A 1 -3.73 12.33 8.45
N ILE A 2 -3.31 13.31 9.24
CA ILE A 2 -3.99 14.60 9.36
C ILE A 2 -3.14 15.51 8.48
N ASP A 3 -3.64 15.81 7.29
CA ASP A 3 -2.99 16.61 6.23
C ASP A 3 -1.85 15.91 5.46
N PRO A 4 -2.15 14.86 4.66
CA PRO A 4 -1.17 14.29 3.76
C PRO A 4 -0.64 15.29 2.75
N ASN A 5 0.67 15.25 2.51
CA ASN A 5 1.25 15.91 1.34
C ASN A 5 0.93 15.11 0.05
N GLN A 6 1.30 15.68 -1.09
CA GLN A 6 1.03 15.07 -2.40
C GLN A 6 1.73 13.71 -2.56
N HIS A 7 2.96 13.57 -2.06
CA HIS A 7 3.72 12.33 -2.11
C HIS A 7 3.06 11.23 -1.30
N GLU A 8 2.59 11.55 -0.10
CA GLU A 8 1.84 10.62 0.77
C GLU A 8 0.49 10.22 0.15
N THR A 9 -0.20 11.15 -0.51
CA THR A 9 -1.45 10.84 -1.23
C THR A 9 -1.20 9.90 -2.41
N ASN A 10 -0.15 10.15 -3.19
CA ASN A 10 0.21 9.31 -4.33
C ASN A 10 0.72 7.94 -3.89
N ALA A 11 1.55 7.89 -2.85
CA ALA A 11 2.04 6.65 -2.27
C ALA A 11 0.90 5.80 -1.71
N LEU A 12 -0.11 6.43 -1.09
CA LEU A 12 -1.30 5.72 -0.61
C LEU A 12 -2.10 5.13 -1.78
N ALA A 13 -2.26 5.88 -2.88
CA ALA A 13 -2.95 5.38 -4.07
C ALA A 13 -2.24 4.16 -4.68
N ALA A 14 -0.91 4.25 -4.86
CA ALA A 14 -0.09 3.14 -5.35
C ALA A 14 -0.16 1.91 -4.42
N ALA A 15 -0.09 2.12 -3.11
CA ALA A 15 -0.20 1.05 -2.14
C ALA A 15 -1.59 0.37 -2.15
N CYS A 16 -2.67 1.13 -2.38
CA CYS A 16 -4.01 0.57 -2.53
C CYS A 16 -4.14 -0.28 -3.79
N GLU A 17 -3.54 0.16 -4.91
CA GLU A 17 -3.51 -0.60 -6.17
C GLU A 17 -2.79 -1.94 -5.97
N THR A 18 -1.56 -1.94 -5.45
CA THR A 18 -0.81 -3.18 -5.19
C THR A 18 -1.51 -4.08 -4.19
N GLY A 19 -2.13 -3.52 -3.14
CA GLY A 19 -2.95 -4.28 -2.20
C GLY A 19 -4.17 -4.94 -2.87
N GLY A 20 -4.82 -4.22 -3.78
CA GLY A 20 -5.93 -4.72 -4.59
C GLY A 20 -5.50 -5.88 -5.49
N GLU A 21 -4.38 -5.75 -6.20
CA GLU A 21 -3.80 -6.81 -7.02
C GLU A 21 -3.50 -8.08 -6.21
N TYR A 22 -3.00 -7.93 -4.97
CA TYR A 22 -2.80 -9.08 -4.08
C TYR A 22 -4.13 -9.76 -3.73
N VAL A 23 -5.16 -8.99 -3.36
CA VAL A 23 -6.51 -9.54 -3.06
C VAL A 23 -7.07 -10.28 -4.28
N GLU A 24 -6.94 -9.70 -5.47
CA GLU A 24 -7.37 -10.33 -6.72
C GLU A 24 -6.62 -11.64 -7.00
N SER A 25 -5.31 -11.69 -6.72
CA SER A 25 -4.49 -12.90 -6.89
C SER A 25 -4.94 -14.08 -6.02
N LEU A 26 -5.57 -13.81 -4.88
CA LEU A 26 -6.14 -14.82 -3.99
C LEU A 26 -7.49 -15.36 -4.49
N ALA A 27 -8.07 -14.75 -5.53
CA ALA A 27 -9.42 -15.02 -6.02
C ALA A 27 -10.49 -14.97 -4.92
N LYS A 28 -10.26 -14.15 -3.89
CA LYS A 28 -11.15 -13.94 -2.75
C LYS A 28 -11.68 -12.52 -2.78
N THR A 29 -13.00 -12.37 -2.79
CA THR A 29 -13.66 -11.07 -2.72
C THR A 29 -14.08 -10.71 -1.28
N ASP A 30 -14.14 -11.69 -0.38
CA ASP A 30 -14.51 -11.49 1.01
C ASP A 30 -13.26 -11.53 1.93
N LEU A 31 -12.85 -10.35 2.38
CA LEU A 31 -11.73 -10.17 3.32
C LEU A 31 -11.99 -10.86 4.68
N ALA A 32 -13.24 -11.13 5.05
CA ALA A 32 -13.55 -11.86 6.29
C ALA A 32 -13.11 -13.34 6.22
N THR A 33 -12.88 -13.88 5.02
CA THR A 33 -12.42 -15.27 4.80
C THR A 33 -10.90 -15.40 4.77
N PHE A 34 -10.18 -14.30 4.96
CA PHE A 34 -8.73 -14.32 4.98
C PHE A 34 -8.24 -15.02 6.24
N THR A 35 -7.28 -15.90 6.06
CA THR A 35 -6.47 -16.44 7.13
C THR A 35 -5.59 -15.35 7.73
N ALA A 36 -5.06 -15.59 8.93
CA ALA A 36 -4.11 -14.67 9.55
C ALA A 36 -2.87 -14.41 8.68
N VAL A 37 -2.44 -15.41 7.89
CA VAL A 37 -1.29 -15.30 6.98
C VAL A 37 -1.61 -14.41 5.77
N GLU A 38 -2.78 -14.59 5.17
CA GLU A 38 -3.23 -13.75 4.04
C GLU A 38 -3.41 -12.29 4.49
N TRP A 39 -3.96 -12.07 5.69
CA TRP A 39 -4.03 -10.74 6.30
C TRP A 39 -2.66 -10.13 6.52
N SER A 40 -1.73 -10.88 7.12
CA SER A 40 -0.36 -10.40 7.35
C SER A 40 0.32 -10.04 6.03
N THR A 41 0.12 -10.84 4.99
CA THR A 41 0.72 -10.62 3.67
C THR A 41 0.12 -9.40 2.98
N LEU A 42 -1.21 -9.22 3.04
CA LEU A 42 -1.86 -8.03 2.50
C LEU A 42 -1.31 -6.74 3.15
N ILE A 43 -1.18 -6.71 4.47
CA ILE A 43 -0.62 -5.56 5.17
C ILE A 43 0.84 -5.32 4.78
N ASP A 44 1.65 -6.38 4.68
CA ASP A 44 3.05 -6.27 4.28
C ASP A 44 3.21 -5.70 2.86
N VAL A 45 2.40 -6.18 1.91
CA VAL A 45 2.36 -5.67 0.53
C VAL A 45 2.00 -4.18 0.51
N VAL A 46 0.94 -3.78 1.21
CA VAL A 46 0.47 -2.38 1.23
C VAL A 46 1.51 -1.47 1.88
N VAL A 47 2.07 -1.86 3.03
CA VAL A 47 3.07 -1.05 3.75
C VAL A 47 4.35 -0.93 2.94
N THR A 48 4.81 -2.03 2.34
CA THR A 48 6.02 -2.04 1.50
C THR A 48 5.83 -1.14 0.28
N ALA A 49 4.71 -1.25 -0.43
CA ALA A 49 4.42 -0.42 -1.60
C ALA A 49 4.34 1.07 -1.25
N PHE A 50 3.73 1.41 -0.11
CA PHE A 50 3.66 2.78 0.39
C PHE A 50 5.05 3.35 0.70
N GLN A 51 5.86 2.60 1.46
CA GLN A 51 7.21 3.01 1.84
C GLN A 51 8.13 3.14 0.63
N ASP A 52 8.02 2.23 -0.33
CA ASP A 52 8.82 2.28 -1.55
C ASP A 52 8.46 3.49 -2.42
N SER A 53 7.15 3.75 -2.58
CA SER A 53 6.65 4.93 -3.28
C SER A 53 7.13 6.24 -2.65
N LEU A 54 7.07 6.35 -1.32
CA LEU A 54 7.59 7.51 -0.60
C LEU A 54 9.10 7.65 -0.73
N ARG A 55 9.84 6.55 -0.63
CA ARG A 55 11.30 6.54 -0.78
C ARG A 55 11.72 7.06 -2.15
N ILE A 56 11.01 6.67 -3.21
CA ILE A 56 11.24 7.15 -4.58
C ILE A 56 10.87 8.64 -4.67
N ALA A 57 9.67 9.00 -4.24
CA ALA A 57 9.17 10.38 -4.33
C ALA A 57 10.08 11.38 -3.60
N TYR A 58 10.55 11.04 -2.40
CA TYR A 58 11.45 11.90 -1.62
C TYR A 58 12.93 11.85 -2.06
N ALA A 59 13.32 10.83 -2.83
CA ALA A 59 14.62 10.87 -3.52
C ALA A 59 14.61 11.90 -4.66
N ASP A 60 13.47 12.04 -5.34
CA ASP A 60 13.27 12.99 -6.44
C ASP A 60 12.93 14.41 -5.95
N ASP A 61 12.14 14.54 -4.89
CA ASP A 61 11.69 15.81 -4.30
C ASP A 61 11.70 15.73 -2.76
N PRO A 62 12.82 16.08 -2.11
CA PRO A 62 12.99 15.91 -0.66
C PRO A 62 11.99 16.73 0.15
N PRO A 63 11.49 16.21 1.28
CA PRO A 63 10.67 17.00 2.17
C PRO A 63 11.56 18.08 2.81
N PHE A 64 11.24 19.35 2.54
CA PHE A 64 11.94 20.51 3.11
C PHE A 64 11.86 20.54 4.63
#